data_AF-A0A936ZYQ8-F1
#
_entry.id   AF-A0A936ZYQ8-F1
#
_cell.length_a   1.000
_cell.length_b   1.000
_cell.length_c   1.000
_cell.angle_alpha   90.00
_cell.angle_beta   90.00
_cell.angle_gamma   90.00
#
_symmetry.space_group_name_H-M   'P 1'
#
loop_
_entity.id
_entity.type
_entity.pdbx_description
1 polymer ?
#
loop_
_entity_poly.entity_id
_entity_poly.type
_entity_poly.pdbx_seq_one_letter_code
_entity_poly.pdbx_strand_id
1 'polypeptide(L)'
;MKHTEREYQIFFGDNDDYYLDVIQSYDRGRKLRFNPYAFFLGIFWLLYRKMYLTFTFIVVLIFLQAFIEETLYENYLISYQTYNSLDIISRLVWASVLGLFGNKFYQLEVDRKISRVLNENLSEQETKTKLGKVGGTTLIPHLILVLIIGFLMYLFHQGYLDNY
;
A
#
# COMPACT_ATOMS: atom_id res chain seq x y z
N MET A 1 -20.90 1.99 -10.58
CA MET A 1 -19.58 2.59 -10.85
C MET A 1 -19.67 4.08 -10.63
N LYS A 2 -18.67 4.69 -9.98
CA LYS A 2 -18.64 6.15 -9.77
C LYS A 2 -18.19 6.92 -11.02
N HIS A 3 -17.31 6.30 -11.80
CA HIS A 3 -16.75 6.80 -13.05
C HIS A 3 -17.09 5.85 -14.20
N THR A 4 -16.84 6.26 -15.44
CA THR A 4 -17.06 5.41 -16.62
C THR A 4 -16.05 4.26 -16.68
N GLU A 5 -16.43 3.15 -17.32
CA GLU A 5 -15.54 2.00 -17.49
C GLU A 5 -14.25 2.38 -18.24
N ARG A 6 -14.35 3.24 -19.25
CA ARG A 6 -13.22 3.75 -20.03
C ARG A 6 -12.22 4.53 -19.15
N GLU A 7 -12.70 5.36 -18.22
CA GLU A 7 -11.83 6.08 -17.29
C GLU A 7 -11.09 5.13 -16.35
N TYR A 8 -11.77 4.08 -15.86
CA TYR A 8 -11.14 3.04 -15.05
C TYR A 8 -10.12 2.23 -15.85
N GLN A 9 -10.42 1.84 -17.10
CA GLN A 9 -9.49 1.13 -17.99
C GLN A 9 -8.21 1.94 -18.21
N ILE A 10 -8.35 3.21 -18.60
CA ILE A 10 -7.21 4.12 -18.79
C ILE A 10 -6.41 4.25 -17.48
N PHE A 11 -7.08 4.34 -16.35
CA PHE A 11 -6.43 4.45 -15.05
C PHE A 11 -5.68 3.17 -14.66
N PHE A 12 -6.25 1.98 -14.86
CA PHE A 12 -5.63 0.73 -14.45
C PHE A 12 -4.50 0.29 -15.38
N GLY A 13 -4.55 0.65 -16.66
CA GLY A 13 -3.60 0.19 -17.68
C GLY A 13 -3.68 -1.33 -17.82
N ASP A 14 -2.52 -2.00 -17.92
CA ASP A 14 -2.38 -3.44 -18.18
C ASP A 14 -3.04 -4.38 -17.15
N ASN A 15 -3.54 -3.86 -16.03
CA ASN A 15 -4.21 -4.65 -14.98
C ASN A 15 -5.72 -4.39 -14.90
N ASP A 16 -6.33 -3.85 -15.95
CA ASP A 16 -7.73 -3.43 -15.95
C ASP A 16 -8.71 -4.56 -15.62
N ASP A 17 -8.59 -5.74 -16.24
CA ASP A 17 -9.53 -6.86 -16.06
C ASP A 17 -9.82 -7.20 -14.59
N TYR A 18 -8.78 -7.40 -13.79
CA TYR A 18 -8.94 -7.76 -12.38
C TYR A 18 -9.65 -6.64 -11.59
N TYR A 19 -9.22 -5.38 -11.76
CA TYR A 19 -9.74 -4.27 -10.97
C TYR A 19 -11.11 -3.79 -11.45
N LEU A 20 -11.43 -3.91 -12.72
CA LEU A 20 -12.78 -3.71 -13.23
C LEU A 20 -13.75 -4.69 -12.56
N ASP A 21 -13.40 -5.98 -12.47
CA ASP A 21 -14.22 -6.94 -11.74
C ASP A 21 -14.30 -6.63 -10.23
N VAL A 22 -13.21 -6.12 -9.60
CA VAL A 22 -13.27 -5.63 -8.21
C VAL A 22 -14.35 -4.55 -8.09
N ILE A 23 -14.30 -3.51 -8.93
CA ILE A 23 -15.22 -2.37 -8.88
C ILE A 23 -16.66 -2.83 -9.12
N GLN A 24 -16.90 -3.63 -10.16
CA GLN A 24 -18.22 -4.16 -10.45
C GLN A 24 -18.75 -5.04 -9.32
N SER A 25 -17.88 -5.82 -8.65
CA SER A 25 -18.28 -6.63 -7.50
C SER A 25 -18.82 -5.77 -6.35
N TYR A 26 -18.25 -4.58 -6.15
CA TYR A 26 -18.71 -3.63 -5.14
C TYR A 26 -20.01 -2.96 -5.54
N ASP A 27 -20.19 -2.64 -6.82
CA ASP A 27 -21.48 -2.14 -7.34
C ASP A 27 -22.61 -3.17 -7.20
N ARG A 28 -22.29 -4.47 -7.30
CA ARG A 28 -23.21 -5.59 -7.01
C ARG A 28 -23.47 -5.80 -5.52
N GLY A 29 -23.02 -4.88 -4.65
CA GLY A 29 -23.29 -4.90 -3.21
C GLY A 29 -22.28 -5.68 -2.37
N ARG A 30 -21.19 -6.23 -2.94
CA ARG A 30 -20.12 -6.79 -2.11
C ARG A 30 -19.42 -5.68 -1.32
N LYS A 31 -19.17 -5.93 -0.04
CA LYS A 31 -18.45 -4.97 0.82
C LYS A 31 -16.94 -5.14 0.75
N LEU A 32 -16.47 -6.38 0.61
CA LEU A 32 -15.06 -6.76 0.59
C LEU A 32 -14.80 -7.78 -0.51
N ARG A 33 -13.57 -7.76 -1.03
CA ARG A 33 -13.04 -8.76 -1.96
C ARG A 33 -11.58 -8.95 -1.61
N PHE A 34 -11.22 -10.18 -1.24
CA PHE A 34 -9.85 -10.50 -0.84
C PHE A 34 -8.86 -10.18 -1.97
N ASN A 35 -7.73 -9.60 -1.59
CA ASN A 35 -6.65 -9.20 -2.46
C ASN A 35 -5.40 -10.03 -2.13
N PRO A 36 -5.09 -11.07 -2.92
CA PRO A 36 -3.93 -11.92 -2.64
C PRO A 36 -2.61 -11.13 -2.75
N TYR A 37 -2.51 -10.17 -3.67
CA TYR A 37 -1.31 -9.36 -3.84
C TYR A 37 -1.04 -8.49 -2.61
N ALA A 38 -2.08 -7.85 -2.06
CA ALA A 38 -1.93 -7.05 -0.84
C ALA A 38 -1.65 -7.91 0.40
N PHE A 39 -2.18 -9.14 0.46
CA PHE A 39 -1.90 -10.08 1.54
C PHE A 39 -0.43 -10.53 1.55
N PHE A 40 0.08 -11.00 0.41
CA PHE A 40 1.43 -11.57 0.33
C PHE A 40 2.54 -10.53 0.18
N LEU A 41 2.30 -9.42 -0.53
CA LEU A 41 3.30 -8.35 -0.74
C LEU A 41 3.16 -7.22 0.29
N GLY A 42 2.11 -7.22 1.12
CA GLY A 42 1.91 -6.26 2.18
C GLY A 42 1.98 -4.80 1.71
N ILE A 43 2.70 -3.97 2.47
CA ILE A 43 2.86 -2.55 2.19
C ILE A 43 3.55 -2.26 0.84
N PHE A 44 4.33 -3.20 0.31
CA PHE A 44 4.99 -3.04 -1.00
C PHE A 44 3.97 -3.02 -2.15
N TRP A 45 2.83 -3.69 -2.01
CA TRP A 45 1.74 -3.60 -2.98
C TRP A 45 1.14 -2.19 -3.02
N LEU A 46 1.03 -1.51 -1.87
CA LEU A 46 0.54 -0.12 -1.81
C LEU A 46 1.46 0.83 -2.59
N LEU A 47 2.78 0.70 -2.44
CA LEU A 47 3.76 1.47 -3.21
C LEU A 47 3.64 1.19 -4.71
N TYR A 48 3.51 -0.09 -5.07
CA TYR A 48 3.42 -0.53 -6.46
C TYR A 48 2.22 0.10 -7.18
N ARG A 49 1.09 0.24 -6.47
CA ARG A 49 -0.15 0.86 -6.94
C ARG A 49 -0.21 2.39 -6.72
N LYS A 50 0.91 3.03 -6.39
CA LYS A 50 1.03 4.47 -6.16
C LYS A 50 0.08 4.99 -5.06
N MET A 51 -0.18 4.19 -4.03
CA MET A 51 -1.02 4.55 -2.87
C MET A 51 -0.19 5.13 -1.73
N TYR A 52 0.60 6.18 -2.01
CA TYR A 52 1.62 6.66 -1.07
C TYR A 52 1.07 7.15 0.26
N LEU A 53 -0.10 7.81 0.27
CA LEU A 53 -0.70 8.28 1.51
C LEU A 53 -1.18 7.12 2.39
N THR A 54 -1.85 6.12 1.79
CA THR A 54 -2.26 4.90 2.50
C THR A 54 -1.04 4.13 2.99
N PHE A 55 0.00 4.01 2.16
CA PHE A 55 1.26 3.40 2.56
C PHE A 55 1.85 4.09 3.80
N THR A 56 2.02 5.41 3.76
CA THR A 56 2.58 6.17 4.90
C THR A 56 1.73 5.99 6.15
N PHE A 57 0.40 6.06 6.04
CA PHE A 57 -0.49 5.88 7.18
C PHE A 57 -0.36 4.48 7.80
N ILE A 58 -0.40 3.42 6.99
CA ILE A 58 -0.27 2.04 7.47
C ILE A 58 1.10 1.79 8.08
N VAL A 59 2.17 2.32 7.47
CA VAL A 59 3.53 2.21 8.00
C VAL A 59 3.65 2.89 9.36
N VAL A 60 3.10 4.10 9.53
CA VAL A 60 3.08 4.78 10.83
C VAL A 60 2.36 3.95 11.89
N LEU A 61 1.23 3.31 11.56
CA LEU A 61 0.53 2.44 12.50
C LEU A 61 1.34 1.20 12.87
N ILE A 62 2.02 0.57 11.90
CA ILE A 62 2.91 -0.56 12.14
C ILE A 62 4.06 -0.15 13.06
N PHE A 63 4.72 0.98 12.80
CA PHE A 63 5.80 1.49 13.64
C PHE A 63 5.34 1.83 15.04
N LEU A 64 4.19 2.49 15.19
CA LEU A 64 3.62 2.80 16.51
C LEU A 64 3.33 1.53 17.30
N GLN A 65 2.79 0.51 16.64
CA GLN A 65 2.52 -0.78 17.27
C GLN A 65 3.82 -1.47 17.70
N ALA A 66 4.82 -1.54 16.81
CA ALA A 66 6.13 -2.12 17.12
C ALA A 66 6.81 -1.40 18.29
N PHE A 67 6.76 -0.07 18.32
CA PHE A 67 7.28 0.74 19.41
C PHE A 67 6.60 0.43 20.75
N ILE A 68 5.28 0.22 20.75
CA ILE A 68 4.54 -0.19 21.96
C ILE A 68 4.98 -1.58 22.42
N GLU A 69 5.05 -2.55 21.50
CA GLU A 69 5.48 -3.93 21.81
C GLU A 69 6.90 -3.97 22.39
N GLU A 70 7.82 -3.20 21.81
CA GLU A 70 9.21 -3.04 22.27
C GLU A 70 9.26 -2.37 23.64
N THR A 71 8.54 -1.26 23.85
CA THR A 71 8.47 -0.58 25.14
C THR A 71 7.97 -1.50 26.25
N LEU A 72 6.93 -2.31 25.98
CA LEU A 72 6.41 -3.27 26.95
C LEU A 72 7.45 -4.34 27.32
N TYR A 73 8.25 -4.78 26.35
CA TYR A 73 9.31 -5.76 26.57
C TYR A 73 10.48 -5.16 27.36
N GLU A 74 10.98 -3.99 26.97
CA GLU A 74 12.12 -3.32 27.64
C GLU A 74 11.81 -2.92 29.08
N ASN A 75 10.56 -2.60 29.38
CA ASN A 75 10.10 -2.32 30.75
C ASN A 75 9.77 -3.60 31.54
N TYR A 76 10.14 -4.77 31.05
CA TYR A 76 9.92 -6.08 31.68
C TYR A 76 8.45 -6.39 32.01
N LEU A 77 7.49 -5.76 31.31
CA LEU A 77 6.05 -5.98 31.50
C LEU A 77 5.57 -7.26 30.81
N ILE A 78 6.29 -7.69 29.78
CA ILE A 78 6.05 -8.95 29.06
C ILE A 78 7.34 -9.74 28.91
N SER A 79 7.23 -11.07 28.83
CA SER A 79 8.39 -11.93 28.56
C SER A 79 8.85 -11.81 27.10
N TYR A 80 10.11 -12.16 26.83
CA TYR A 80 10.63 -12.26 25.47
C TYR A 80 9.81 -13.21 24.59
N GLN A 81 9.34 -14.34 25.15
CA GLN A 81 8.49 -15.29 24.42
C GLN A 81 7.13 -14.67 24.04
N THR A 82 6.57 -13.85 24.93
CA THR A 82 5.34 -13.09 24.66
C THR A 82 5.57 -12.06 23.56
N TYR A 83 6.64 -11.27 23.65
CA TYR A 83 7.02 -10.29 22.63
C TYR A 83 7.14 -10.91 21.23
N ASN A 84 7.91 -12.00 21.10
CA ASN A 84 8.06 -12.71 19.83
C ASN A 84 6.73 -13.26 19.27
N SER A 85 5.86 -13.74 20.16
CA SER A 85 4.54 -14.24 19.75
C SER A 85 3.66 -13.10 19.24
N LEU A 86 3.67 -11.94 19.92
CA LEU A 86 2.96 -10.74 19.49
C LEU A 86 3.45 -10.28 18.11
N ASP A 87 4.77 -10.15 17.91
CA ASP A 87 5.35 -9.74 16.62
C ASP A 87 4.89 -10.65 15.45
N ILE A 88 4.89 -11.98 15.63
CA ILE A 88 4.38 -12.93 14.61
C ILE A 88 2.88 -12.71 14.34
N ILE A 89 2.06 -12.63 15.40
CA ILE A 89 0.62 -12.43 15.27
C ILE A 89 0.33 -11.09 14.58
N SER A 90 1.03 -10.05 14.99
CA SER A 90 0.96 -8.70 14.44
C SER A 90 1.23 -8.67 12.94
N ARG A 91 2.27 -9.36 12.47
CA ARG A 91 2.53 -9.50 11.02
C ARG A 91 1.37 -10.16 10.29
N LEU A 92 0.81 -11.24 10.83
CA LEU A 92 -0.35 -11.94 10.24
C LEU A 92 -1.61 -11.07 10.23
N VAL A 93 -1.83 -10.28 11.28
CA VAL A 93 -2.93 -9.31 11.38
C VAL A 93 -2.78 -8.27 10.27
N TRP A 94 -1.61 -7.64 10.13
CA TRP A 94 -1.40 -6.64 9.08
C TRP A 94 -1.52 -7.21 7.66
N ALA A 95 -0.98 -8.40 7.42
CA ALA A 95 -1.17 -9.11 6.14
C ALA A 95 -2.67 -9.35 5.86
N SER A 96 -3.43 -9.80 6.87
CA SER A 96 -4.87 -10.04 6.76
C SER A 96 -5.66 -8.76 6.54
N VAL A 97 -5.32 -7.66 7.23
CA VAL A 97 -5.92 -6.34 7.04
C VAL A 97 -5.71 -5.88 5.59
N LEU A 98 -4.48 -5.95 5.09
CA LEU A 98 -4.19 -5.56 3.70
C LEU A 98 -4.86 -6.50 2.69
N GLY A 99 -4.89 -7.80 2.97
CA GLY A 99 -5.59 -8.78 2.14
C GLY A 99 -7.10 -8.52 2.04
N LEU A 100 -7.76 -8.21 3.16
CA LEU A 100 -9.21 -8.00 3.19
C LEU A 100 -9.61 -6.61 2.68
N PHE A 101 -8.87 -5.56 3.08
CA PHE A 101 -9.24 -4.17 2.85
C PHE A 101 -8.43 -3.49 1.75
N GLY A 102 -7.35 -4.08 1.25
CA GLY A 102 -6.48 -3.47 0.24
C GLY A 102 -7.21 -3.06 -1.03
N ASN A 103 -8.09 -3.91 -1.56
CA ASN A 103 -8.94 -3.56 -2.71
C ASN A 103 -9.89 -2.38 -2.40
N LYS A 104 -10.41 -2.29 -1.17
CA LYS A 104 -11.29 -1.20 -0.76
C LYS A 104 -10.54 0.12 -0.65
N PHE A 105 -9.37 0.12 -0.02
CA PHE A 105 -8.49 1.28 0.04
C PHE A 105 -8.10 1.75 -1.36
N TYR A 106 -7.79 0.81 -2.26
CA TYR A 106 -7.43 1.14 -3.63
C TYR A 106 -8.59 1.75 -4.39
N GLN A 107 -9.81 1.21 -4.29
CA GLN A 107 -11.01 1.81 -4.89
C GLN A 107 -11.18 3.28 -4.47
N LEU A 108 -11.08 3.57 -3.18
CA LEU A 108 -11.24 4.93 -2.67
C LEU A 108 -10.20 5.90 -3.25
N GLU A 109 -8.95 5.44 -3.37
CA GLU A 109 -7.85 6.24 -3.94
C GLU A 109 -8.01 6.44 -5.45
N VAL A 110 -8.44 5.41 -6.18
CA VAL A 110 -8.75 5.47 -7.62
C VAL A 110 -9.84 6.50 -7.86
N ASP A 111 -10.96 6.38 -7.15
CA ASP A 111 -12.11 7.26 -7.29
C ASP A 111 -11.73 8.72 -7.01
N ARG A 112 -10.90 8.96 -5.99
CA ARG A 112 -10.37 10.28 -5.64
C ARG A 112 -9.47 10.85 -6.73
N LYS A 113 -8.57 10.04 -7.29
CA LYS A 113 -7.63 10.46 -8.33
C LYS A 113 -8.33 10.73 -9.65
N ILE A 114 -9.26 9.88 -10.08
CA ILE A 114 -10.05 10.09 -11.29
C ILE A 114 -10.88 11.38 -11.13
N SER A 115 -11.64 11.53 -10.05
CA SER A 115 -12.41 12.77 -9.78
C SER A 115 -11.52 14.02 -9.82
N ARG A 116 -10.31 13.96 -9.27
CA ARG A 116 -9.38 15.10 -9.31
C ARG A 116 -8.99 15.46 -10.73
N VAL A 117 -8.62 14.49 -11.56
CA VAL A 117 -8.19 14.75 -12.94
C VAL A 117 -9.35 15.29 -13.78
N LEU A 118 -10.56 14.74 -13.62
CA LEU A 118 -11.74 15.21 -14.37
C LEU A 118 -12.14 16.65 -14.01
N ASN A 119 -11.85 17.10 -12.78
CA ASN A 119 -12.16 18.46 -12.33
C ASN A 119 -11.16 19.52 -12.81
N GLU A 120 -10.10 19.14 -13.53
CA GLU A 120 -9.07 20.08 -14.00
C GLU A 120 -9.41 20.77 -15.35
N ASN A 121 -10.59 20.50 -15.93
CA ASN A 121 -11.07 21.09 -17.20
C ASN A 121 -10.06 20.93 -18.37
N LEU A 122 -9.36 19.80 -18.42
CA LEU A 122 -8.42 19.47 -19.48
C LEU A 122 -9.13 19.02 -20.76
N SER A 123 -8.44 19.06 -21.90
CA SER A 123 -8.94 18.38 -23.11
C SER A 123 -9.07 16.87 -22.90
N GLU A 124 -9.83 16.18 -23.74
CA GLU A 124 -9.99 14.72 -23.65
C GLU A 124 -8.63 13.99 -23.72
N GLN A 125 -7.75 14.43 -24.62
CA GLN A 125 -6.44 13.81 -24.81
C GLN A 125 -5.51 14.05 -23.63
N GLU A 126 -5.52 15.25 -23.05
CA GLU A 126 -4.77 15.57 -21.83
C GLU A 126 -5.31 14.79 -20.62
N THR A 127 -6.63 14.69 -20.50
CA THR A 127 -7.31 13.90 -19.46
C THR A 127 -6.88 12.44 -19.53
N LYS A 128 -6.95 11.82 -20.72
CA LYS A 128 -6.51 10.43 -20.93
C LYS A 128 -5.05 10.23 -20.55
N THR A 129 -4.18 11.14 -20.99
CA THR A 129 -2.74 11.09 -20.70
C THR A 129 -2.48 11.20 -19.20
N LYS A 130 -3.17 12.13 -18.52
CA LYS A 130 -3.01 12.35 -17.10
C LYS A 130 -3.55 11.18 -16.27
N LEU A 131 -4.72 10.63 -16.62
CA LEU A 131 -5.29 9.44 -15.98
C LEU A 131 -4.31 8.26 -16.01
N GLY A 132 -3.74 7.95 -17.18
CA GLY A 132 -2.75 6.87 -17.30
C GLY A 132 -1.48 7.12 -16.46
N LYS A 133 -1.04 8.38 -16.34
CA LYS A 133 0.14 8.74 -15.55
C LYS A 133 -0.09 8.61 -14.04
N VAL A 134 -1.24 9.07 -13.53
CA VAL A 134 -1.57 9.03 -12.09
C VAL A 134 -2.03 7.64 -11.63
N GLY A 135 -2.58 6.86 -12.56
CA GLY A 135 -2.92 5.45 -12.39
C GLY A 135 -1.75 4.52 -12.68
N GLY A 136 -2.06 3.28 -13.07
CA GLY A 136 -1.10 2.23 -13.38
C GLY A 136 -0.25 1.81 -12.19
N THR A 137 0.94 1.31 -12.49
CA THR A 137 1.88 0.77 -11.50
C THR A 137 3.27 1.36 -11.66
N THR A 138 4.14 1.15 -10.67
CA THR A 138 5.56 1.56 -10.74
C THR A 138 6.42 0.75 -9.77
N LEU A 139 7.67 0.47 -10.15
CA LEU A 139 8.70 -0.14 -9.30
C LEU A 139 9.70 0.88 -8.74
N ILE A 140 9.60 2.16 -9.14
CA ILE A 140 10.56 3.21 -8.72
C ILE A 140 10.68 3.29 -7.19
N PRO A 141 9.59 3.32 -6.40
CA PRO A 141 9.71 3.36 -4.94
C PRO A 141 10.42 2.14 -4.35
N HIS A 142 10.23 0.95 -4.92
CA HIS A 142 10.90 -0.28 -4.48
C HIS A 142 12.39 -0.23 -4.76
N LEU A 143 12.79 0.24 -5.94
CA LEU A 143 14.20 0.42 -6.28
C LEU A 143 14.88 1.41 -5.33
N ILE A 144 14.21 2.54 -5.03
CA ILE A 144 14.72 3.51 -4.06
C ILE A 144 14.88 2.87 -2.68
N LEU A 145 13.89 2.09 -2.21
CA LEU A 145 13.98 1.40 -0.92
C LEU A 145 15.13 0.39 -0.87
N VAL A 146 15.33 -0.39 -1.94
CA VAL A 146 16.45 -1.34 -2.03
C VAL A 146 17.80 -0.60 -1.96
N LEU A 147 17.93 0.54 -2.65
CA LEU A 147 19.14 1.36 -2.59
C LEU A 147 19.39 1.93 -1.19
N ILE A 148 18.34 2.43 -0.52
CA ILE A 148 18.44 2.95 0.86
C ILE A 148 18.87 1.83 1.81
N ILE A 149 18.19 0.67 1.78
CA ILE A 149 18.52 -0.46 2.66
C ILE A 149 19.94 -0.96 2.39
N GLY A 150 20.32 -1.13 1.12
CA GLY A 150 21.67 -1.56 0.75
C GLY A 150 22.75 -0.58 1.22
N PHE A 151 22.48 0.72 1.12
CA PHE A 151 23.37 1.75 1.63
C PHE A 151 23.49 1.72 3.16
N LEU A 152 22.38 1.58 3.88
CA LEU A 152 22.38 1.45 5.35
C LEU A 152 23.14 0.20 5.81
N MET A 153 22.94 -0.93 5.13
CA MET A 153 23.68 -2.17 5.40
C MET A 153 25.18 -2.00 5.15
N TYR A 154 25.56 -1.28 4.08
CA TYR A 154 26.97 -0.96 3.82
C TYR A 154 27.57 -0.10 4.94
N LEU A 155 26.85 0.94 5.39
CA LEU A 155 27.32 1.78 6.51
C LEU A 155 27.46 0.98 7.82
N PHE A 156 26.51 0.11 8.11
CA PHE A 156 26.57 -0.79 9.27
C PHE A 156 27.79 -1.71 9.19
N HIS A 157 28.05 -2.33 8.03
CA HIS A 157 29.20 -3.20 7.84
C HIS A 157 30.56 -2.50 8.03
N GLN A 158 30.64 -1.20 7.71
CA GLN A 158 31.84 -0.40 7.93
C GLN A 158 31.98 0.13 9.36
N GLY A 159 31.04 -0.21 10.27
CA GLY A 159 31.03 0.24 11.66
C GLY A 159 30.64 1.71 11.85
N TYR A 160 30.13 2.37 10.81
CA TYR A 160 29.68 3.77 10.94
C TYR A 160 28.43 3.92 11.81
N LEU A 161 27.68 2.84 12.02
CA LEU A 161 26.45 2.81 12.82
C LEU A 161 26.63 2.13 14.19
N ASP A 162 27.82 1.64 14.53
CA ASP A 162 28.07 0.91 15.79
C ASP A 162 28.15 1.83 17.02
N ASN A 163 28.22 3.15 16.82
CA ASN A 163 28.36 4.17 17.88
C ASN A 163 27.04 4.84 18.29
N TYR A 164 25.90 4.33 17.82
CA TYR A 164 24.55 4.81 18.13
C TYR A 164 23.68 3.66 18.62
#